data_AF-R9J8V5-F1
#
_entry.id   AF-R9J8V5-F1
#
_cell.length_a   1.000
_cell.length_b   1.000
_cell.length_c   1.000
_cell.angle_alpha   90.00
_cell.angle_beta   90.00
_cell.angle_gamma   90.00
#
_symmetry.space_group_name_H-M   'P 1'
#
loop_
_entity.id
_entity.type
_entity.pdbx_description
1 polymer ?
#
loop_
_entity_poly.entity_id
_entity_poly.type
_entity_poly.pdbx_seq_one_letter_code
_entity_poly.pdbx_strand_id
1 'polypeptide(L)'
;MSDKRIKFLNTHVDNLTMEEAVEEARKLVRKGGRSYVVTPNVDHIVKIEHDHLFREIYEGADLILTDGKPLIWMSRLLRTPIKEKISGSDYFPEVCKMAAEEGMSIFLLGAAEGVAKKAAVNLMKKYKHLKIAGVYSPSYTFESDANEISYIIHKINKVKPDILCIGLGTPKQEKFYYKYKDLLEVPLTLHIGATIDFEAGVVKRAPRWISYAGLEWFYRLLKEPRRLYRRYLLDDLEIFPLFWKYRKRPLSYVFGSCNILGVNIAVTNMKSVCQYLTDNLERLRGEYVCVSNVHTTVMAYNDESYRKVQNNAAIAVPDGKPLSLICKLRGHKAARRVAGPDLMPEILRLSEAEGYTHYFYGSTEKTLKYLEKNIREKYPRLKIAGIYSPPFRRLTKEEDQKVIERINAAKPDFIWVGLGAPKQERWMHEHRGKVNGIMIGVGAAFDFHAGTSKRAPKWMQEIYLEWLYRLIQDPKRLLKRYMFSNMEFIWLILTGH
;
A
#
# COMPACT_ATOMS: atom_id res chain seq x y z
N MET A 1 -13.51 1.89 -9.33
CA MET A 1 -12.05 1.67 -9.35
C MET A 1 -11.83 0.18 -9.51
N SER A 2 -10.94 -0.24 -10.39
CA SER A 2 -10.62 -1.66 -10.60
C SER A 2 -10.00 -2.25 -9.34
N ASP A 3 -10.46 -3.43 -8.88
CA ASP A 3 -9.85 -4.19 -7.76
C ASP A 3 -8.37 -4.56 -8.02
N LYS A 4 -7.86 -4.29 -9.23
CA LYS A 4 -6.51 -4.60 -9.68
C LYS A 4 -5.55 -3.40 -9.58
N ARG A 5 -5.99 -2.24 -9.09
CA ARG A 5 -5.14 -1.05 -8.89
C ARG A 5 -4.23 -1.22 -7.67
N ILE A 6 -2.92 -1.07 -7.86
CA ILE A 6 -1.92 -1.16 -6.79
C ILE A 6 -1.16 0.16 -6.63
N LYS A 7 -0.77 0.49 -5.40
CA LYS A 7 0.16 1.59 -5.15
C LYS A 7 1.55 1.20 -5.61
N PHE A 8 2.18 2.03 -6.43
CA PHE A 8 3.52 1.82 -6.96
C PHE A 8 4.32 3.13 -6.93
N LEU A 9 5.39 3.14 -6.13
CA LEU A 9 6.19 4.33 -5.84
C LEU A 9 5.30 5.49 -5.35
N ASN A 10 5.34 6.63 -6.04
CA ASN A 10 4.58 7.85 -5.76
C ASN A 10 3.24 7.93 -6.51
N THR A 11 2.78 6.86 -7.15
CA THR A 11 1.52 6.81 -7.90
C THR A 11 0.80 5.46 -7.74
N HIS A 12 -0.22 5.22 -8.56
CA HIS A 12 -0.91 3.94 -8.69
C HIS A 12 -0.73 3.39 -10.10
N VAL A 13 -0.79 2.06 -10.25
CA VAL A 13 -0.80 1.38 -11.53
C VAL A 13 -1.82 0.24 -11.49
N ASP A 14 -2.47 -0.03 -12.62
CA ASP A 14 -3.40 -1.15 -12.76
C ASP A 14 -2.62 -2.42 -13.14
N ASN A 15 -2.67 -3.44 -12.27
CA ASN A 15 -1.87 -4.65 -12.41
C ASN A 15 -2.52 -5.68 -13.34
N LEU A 16 -2.52 -5.35 -14.63
CA LEU A 16 -3.21 -6.08 -15.70
C LEU A 16 -2.25 -6.79 -16.66
N THR A 17 -2.74 -7.81 -17.35
CA THR A 17 -2.18 -8.27 -18.63
C THR A 17 -2.66 -7.39 -19.79
N MET A 18 -2.03 -7.49 -20.95
CA MET A 18 -2.45 -6.76 -22.16
C MET A 18 -3.91 -7.05 -22.51
N GLU A 19 -4.32 -8.32 -22.47
CA GLU A 19 -5.70 -8.74 -22.73
C GLU A 19 -6.69 -8.13 -21.73
N GLU A 20 -6.35 -8.16 -20.44
CA GLU A 20 -7.15 -7.52 -19.39
C GLU A 20 -7.27 -6.00 -19.63
N ALA A 21 -6.19 -5.34 -20.05
CA ALA A 21 -6.21 -3.90 -20.32
C ALA A 21 -7.06 -3.52 -21.54
N VAL A 22 -7.10 -4.36 -22.59
CA VAL A 22 -7.98 -4.15 -23.76
C VAL A 22 -9.45 -4.36 -23.38
N GLU A 23 -9.73 -5.37 -22.55
CA GLU A 23 -11.08 -5.59 -22.01
C GLU A 23 -11.55 -4.41 -21.13
N GLU A 24 -10.68 -3.83 -20.32
CA GLU A 24 -11.03 -2.62 -19.56
C GLU A 24 -11.31 -1.43 -20.49
N ALA A 25 -10.52 -1.21 -21.56
CA ALA A 25 -10.85 -0.18 -22.56
C ALA A 25 -12.23 -0.39 -23.19
N ARG A 26 -12.55 -1.63 -23.59
CA ARG A 26 -13.87 -2.00 -24.13
C ARG A 26 -15.00 -1.62 -23.18
N LYS A 27 -14.86 -1.93 -21.89
CA LYS A 27 -15.84 -1.54 -20.85
C LYS A 27 -15.96 -0.03 -20.70
N LEU A 28 -14.84 0.69 -20.70
CA LEU A 28 -14.82 2.15 -20.56
C LEU A 28 -15.51 2.85 -21.74
N VAL A 29 -15.32 2.37 -22.98
CA VAL A 29 -16.04 2.88 -24.16
C VAL A 29 -17.54 2.64 -24.00
N ARG A 30 -17.96 1.41 -23.68
CA ARG A 30 -19.39 1.05 -23.54
C ARG A 30 -20.10 1.79 -22.40
N LYS A 31 -19.35 2.18 -21.36
CA LYS A 31 -19.87 3.00 -20.26
C LYS A 31 -20.28 4.41 -20.73
N GLY A 32 -19.74 4.91 -21.85
CA GLY A 32 -20.12 6.19 -22.46
C GLY A 32 -19.73 7.44 -21.63
N GLY A 33 -18.79 7.29 -20.69
CA GLY A 33 -18.31 8.38 -19.82
C GLY A 33 -17.25 9.27 -20.48
N ARG A 34 -16.35 9.86 -19.69
CA ARG A 34 -15.16 10.58 -20.19
C ARG A 34 -13.91 9.95 -19.60
N SER A 35 -13.70 8.69 -19.96
CA SER A 35 -12.65 7.89 -19.34
C SER A 35 -11.31 8.15 -20.02
N TYR A 36 -10.21 8.03 -19.29
CA TYR A 36 -8.88 8.17 -19.91
C TYR A 36 -7.83 7.21 -19.38
N VAL A 37 -6.90 6.88 -20.29
CA VAL A 37 -5.80 5.95 -20.05
C VAL A 37 -4.48 6.69 -20.12
N VAL A 38 -3.61 6.44 -19.14
CA VAL A 38 -2.24 6.97 -19.09
C VAL A 38 -1.25 5.82 -18.96
N THR A 39 -0.05 5.98 -19.52
CA THR A 39 0.98 4.93 -19.53
C THR A 39 2.28 5.43 -18.87
N PRO A 40 2.39 5.48 -17.53
CA PRO A 40 3.59 6.03 -16.89
C PRO A 40 4.82 5.17 -17.19
N ASN A 41 5.90 5.83 -17.62
CA ASN A 41 7.27 5.31 -17.60
C ASN A 41 8.12 6.07 -16.58
N VAL A 42 9.42 5.78 -16.51
CA VAL A 42 10.36 6.38 -15.52
C VAL A 42 10.25 7.91 -15.47
N ASP A 43 10.32 8.57 -16.62
CA ASP A 43 10.19 10.03 -16.75
C ASP A 43 8.86 10.56 -16.18
N HIS A 44 7.76 9.82 -16.32
CA HIS A 44 6.47 10.22 -15.75
C HIS A 44 6.48 10.08 -14.23
N ILE A 45 7.03 8.99 -13.70
CA ILE A 45 7.15 8.76 -12.25
C ILE A 45 7.96 9.89 -11.58
N VAL A 46 9.05 10.32 -12.21
CA VAL A 46 9.85 11.46 -11.73
C VAL A 46 9.03 12.75 -11.76
N LYS A 47 8.34 13.05 -12.88
CA LYS A 47 7.49 14.25 -13.00
C LYS A 47 6.34 14.29 -11.98
N ILE A 48 5.71 13.15 -11.70
CA ILE A 48 4.63 13.03 -10.68
C ILE A 48 5.14 13.43 -9.28
N GLU A 49 6.44 13.30 -9.00
CA GLU A 49 6.99 13.74 -7.72
C GLU A 49 6.94 15.26 -7.55
N HIS A 50 7.22 16.00 -8.62
CA HIS A 50 7.48 17.44 -8.56
C HIS A 50 6.35 18.30 -9.11
N ASP A 51 5.45 17.75 -9.92
CA ASP A 51 4.34 18.46 -10.54
C ASP A 51 3.00 18.01 -9.95
N HIS A 52 2.43 18.87 -9.09
CA HIS A 52 1.15 18.61 -8.42
C HIS A 52 -0.01 18.39 -9.38
N LEU A 53 -0.09 19.18 -10.46
CA LEU A 53 -1.13 19.01 -11.48
C LEU A 53 -0.93 17.67 -12.19
N PHE A 54 0.30 17.31 -12.51
CA PHE A 54 0.58 16.03 -13.15
C PHE A 54 0.24 14.83 -12.25
N ARG A 55 0.47 14.94 -10.93
CA ARG A 55 0.01 13.94 -9.95
C ARG A 55 -1.51 13.80 -9.96
N GLU A 56 -2.24 14.92 -9.91
CA GLU A 56 -3.72 14.93 -9.93
C GLU A 56 -4.27 14.28 -11.20
N ILE A 57 -3.64 14.54 -12.35
CA ILE A 57 -3.99 13.91 -13.63
C ILE A 57 -3.87 12.38 -13.53
N TYR A 58 -2.80 11.89 -12.93
CA TYR A 58 -2.58 10.45 -12.78
C TYR A 58 -3.51 9.81 -11.75
N GLU A 59 -3.79 10.48 -10.62
CA GLU A 59 -4.71 10.00 -9.60
C GLU A 59 -6.15 9.89 -10.13
N GLY A 60 -6.55 10.82 -11.01
CA GLY A 60 -7.87 10.82 -11.65
C GLY A 60 -8.06 9.84 -12.81
N ALA A 61 -7.00 9.17 -13.28
CA ALA A 61 -7.08 8.33 -14.47
C ALA A 61 -7.87 7.02 -14.24
N ASP A 62 -8.71 6.65 -15.19
CA ASP A 62 -9.52 5.42 -15.13
C ASP A 62 -8.68 4.17 -15.35
N LEU A 63 -7.58 4.28 -16.10
CA LEU A 63 -6.65 3.18 -16.35
C LEU A 63 -5.20 3.69 -16.42
N ILE A 64 -4.31 3.08 -15.64
CA ILE A 64 -2.90 3.45 -15.50
C ILE A 64 -2.02 2.25 -15.83
N LEU A 65 -1.45 2.23 -17.04
CA LEU A 65 -0.75 1.07 -17.60
C LEU A 65 0.77 1.23 -17.56
N THR A 66 1.48 0.30 -16.95
CA THR A 66 2.92 0.46 -16.72
C THR A 66 3.73 0.36 -18.01
N ASP A 67 4.42 1.44 -18.37
CA ASP A 67 5.31 1.50 -19.53
C ASP A 67 6.79 1.40 -19.13
N GLY A 68 7.52 0.47 -19.75
CA GLY A 68 8.95 0.30 -19.58
C GLY A 68 9.39 -0.83 -18.62
N LYS A 69 10.42 -1.56 -19.02
CA LYS A 69 11.04 -2.64 -18.23
C LYS A 69 11.64 -2.20 -16.88
N PRO A 70 12.24 -1.00 -16.73
CA PRO A 70 12.74 -0.56 -15.44
C PRO A 70 11.67 -0.56 -14.33
N LEU A 71 10.44 -0.13 -14.65
CA LEU A 71 9.33 -0.15 -13.70
C LEU A 71 8.96 -1.60 -13.30
N ILE A 72 8.96 -2.52 -14.26
CA ILE A 72 8.72 -3.96 -14.00
C ILE A 72 9.81 -4.53 -13.08
N TRP A 73 11.08 -4.24 -13.33
CA TRP A 73 12.19 -4.70 -12.47
C TRP A 73 12.05 -4.15 -11.05
N MET A 74 11.77 -2.85 -10.91
CA MET A 74 11.52 -2.24 -9.60
C MET A 74 10.33 -2.87 -8.88
N SER A 75 9.24 -3.18 -9.59
CA SER A 75 8.07 -3.83 -8.99
C SER A 75 8.39 -5.19 -8.36
N ARG A 76 9.29 -5.97 -8.99
CA ARG A 76 9.78 -7.24 -8.46
C ARG A 76 10.65 -7.03 -7.23
N LEU A 77 11.55 -6.03 -7.27
CA LEU A 77 12.40 -5.67 -6.12
C LEU A 77 11.57 -5.18 -4.92
N LEU A 78 10.43 -4.53 -5.18
CA LEU A 78 9.48 -4.07 -4.16
C LEU A 78 8.52 -5.16 -3.66
N ARG A 79 8.62 -6.39 -4.18
CA ARG A 79 7.71 -7.53 -3.89
C ARG A 79 6.24 -7.24 -4.21
N THR A 80 5.99 -6.34 -5.15
CA THR A 80 4.66 -6.03 -5.70
C THR A 80 4.73 -6.21 -7.21
N PRO A 81 4.91 -7.45 -7.71
CA PRO A 81 5.21 -7.68 -9.11
C PRO A 81 4.06 -7.21 -10.02
N ILE A 82 4.40 -6.36 -10.98
CA ILE A 82 3.50 -5.98 -12.07
C ILE A 82 3.49 -7.14 -13.09
N LYS A 83 2.29 -7.60 -13.47
CA LYS A 83 2.06 -8.75 -14.35
C LYS A 83 2.76 -8.57 -15.69
N GLU A 84 2.55 -7.42 -16.34
CA GLU A 84 3.00 -7.19 -17.71
C GLU A 84 3.41 -5.73 -17.97
N LYS A 85 4.35 -5.53 -18.91
CA LYS A 85 4.72 -4.22 -19.44
C LYS A 85 3.76 -3.85 -20.56
N ILE A 86 2.94 -2.82 -20.38
CA ILE A 86 1.95 -2.36 -21.36
C ILE A 86 2.30 -0.93 -21.77
N SER A 87 3.05 -0.79 -22.87
CA SER A 87 3.40 0.53 -23.41
C SER A 87 2.27 1.07 -24.27
N GLY A 88 2.10 2.39 -24.36
CA GLY A 88 1.11 3.00 -25.27
C GLY A 88 1.29 2.53 -26.73
N SER A 89 2.54 2.29 -27.15
CA SER A 89 2.88 1.82 -28.50
C SER A 89 2.60 0.34 -28.76
N ASP A 90 2.43 -0.47 -27.72
CA ASP A 90 2.00 -1.87 -27.81
C ASP A 90 0.48 -1.98 -27.60
N TYR A 91 -0.08 -1.12 -26.75
CA TYR A 91 -1.49 -1.08 -26.39
C TYR A 91 -2.38 -0.54 -27.52
N PHE A 92 -1.98 0.56 -28.16
CA PHE A 92 -2.79 1.20 -29.20
C PHE A 92 -3.09 0.29 -30.41
N PRO A 93 -2.16 -0.51 -30.95
CA PRO A 93 -2.47 -1.51 -31.97
C PRO A 93 -3.52 -2.55 -31.56
N GLU A 94 -3.51 -3.00 -30.31
CA GLU A 94 -4.51 -3.95 -29.80
C GLU A 94 -5.88 -3.27 -29.60
N VAL A 95 -5.90 -2.01 -29.17
CA VAL A 95 -7.13 -1.22 -29.13
C VAL A 95 -7.68 -0.96 -30.54
N CYS A 96 -6.83 -0.72 -31.54
CA CYS A 96 -7.26 -0.62 -32.95
C CYS A 96 -7.89 -1.93 -33.44
N LYS A 97 -7.31 -3.08 -33.08
CA LYS A 97 -7.88 -4.39 -33.41
C LYS A 97 -9.28 -4.56 -32.80
N MET A 98 -9.41 -4.27 -31.50
CA MET A 98 -10.70 -4.30 -30.79
C MET A 98 -11.72 -3.33 -31.41
N ALA A 99 -11.30 -2.12 -31.76
CA ALA A 99 -12.17 -1.14 -32.40
C ALA A 99 -12.65 -1.59 -33.79
N ALA A 100 -11.79 -2.25 -34.57
CA ALA A 100 -12.16 -2.81 -35.88
C ALA A 100 -13.17 -3.96 -35.74
N GLU A 101 -13.00 -4.83 -34.75
CA GLU A 101 -13.90 -5.95 -34.45
C GLU A 101 -15.29 -5.47 -33.99
N GLU A 102 -15.35 -4.40 -33.20
CA GLU A 102 -16.62 -3.86 -32.66
C GLU A 102 -17.21 -2.71 -33.49
N GLY A 103 -16.54 -2.33 -34.59
CA GLY A 103 -16.98 -1.24 -35.45
C GLY A 103 -16.92 0.15 -34.80
N MET A 104 -16.09 0.31 -33.76
CA MET A 104 -15.83 1.57 -33.06
C MET A 104 -14.96 2.51 -33.91
N SER A 105 -15.13 3.79 -33.69
CA SER A 105 -14.47 4.87 -34.42
C SER A 105 -13.35 5.53 -33.61
N ILE A 106 -12.24 5.84 -34.27
CA ILE A 106 -11.05 6.45 -33.66
C ILE A 106 -10.79 7.84 -34.25
N PHE A 107 -10.41 8.79 -33.40
CA PHE A 107 -9.86 10.09 -33.80
C PHE A 107 -8.38 10.19 -33.40
N LEU A 108 -7.52 10.63 -34.34
CA LEU A 108 -6.09 10.84 -34.07
C LEU A 108 -5.76 12.33 -33.92
N LEU A 109 -5.29 12.74 -32.75
CA LEU A 109 -4.87 14.11 -32.46
C LEU A 109 -3.36 14.16 -32.17
N GLY A 110 -2.59 14.86 -32.99
CA GLY A 110 -1.15 15.08 -32.78
C GLY A 110 -0.28 14.73 -33.99
N ALA A 111 0.99 14.46 -33.71
CA ALA A 111 2.06 14.34 -34.70
C ALA A 111 2.23 15.59 -35.60
N ALA A 112 3.26 15.59 -36.44
CA ALA A 112 3.47 16.67 -37.42
C ALA A 112 2.42 16.64 -38.54
N GLU A 113 2.27 17.76 -39.24
CA GLU A 113 1.33 17.89 -40.36
C GLU A 113 1.51 16.74 -41.38
N GLY A 114 0.41 16.11 -41.78
CA GLY A 114 0.39 14.96 -42.69
C GLY A 114 0.73 13.61 -42.04
N VAL A 115 1.40 13.57 -40.87
CA VAL A 115 1.79 12.32 -40.20
C VAL A 115 0.57 11.58 -39.65
N ALA A 116 -0.34 12.26 -38.96
CA ALA A 116 -1.57 11.63 -38.44
C ALA A 116 -2.45 11.07 -39.57
N LYS A 117 -2.54 11.78 -40.71
CA LYS A 117 -3.26 11.30 -41.91
C LYS A 117 -2.60 10.04 -42.49
N LYS A 118 -1.27 9.99 -42.54
CA LYS A 118 -0.52 8.81 -42.98
C LYS A 118 -0.72 7.62 -42.03
N ALA A 119 -0.71 7.85 -40.71
CA ALA A 119 -1.02 6.82 -39.71
C ALA A 119 -2.42 6.26 -39.91
N ALA A 120 -3.44 7.11 -40.11
CA ALA A 120 -4.80 6.66 -40.37
C ALA A 120 -4.90 5.75 -41.61
N VAL A 121 -4.25 6.11 -42.72
CA VAL A 121 -4.23 5.28 -43.93
C VAL A 121 -3.56 3.92 -43.66
N ASN A 122 -2.44 3.89 -42.95
CA ASN A 122 -1.73 2.66 -42.65
C ASN A 122 -2.56 1.75 -41.73
N LEU A 123 -3.20 2.32 -40.71
CA LEU A 123 -4.04 1.59 -39.77
C LEU A 123 -5.27 0.97 -40.46
N MET A 124 -5.96 1.73 -41.32
CA MET A 124 -7.11 1.21 -42.08
C MET A 124 -6.73 0.11 -43.08
N LYS A 125 -5.49 0.15 -43.62
CA LYS A 125 -4.96 -0.96 -44.44
C LYS A 125 -4.63 -2.20 -43.62
N LYS A 126 -4.12 -2.01 -42.40
CA LYS A 126 -3.68 -3.08 -41.50
C LYS A 126 -4.83 -3.79 -40.81
N TYR A 127 -5.86 -3.06 -40.41
CA TYR A 127 -7.04 -3.57 -39.70
C TYR A 127 -8.29 -3.38 -40.55
N LYS A 128 -8.73 -4.48 -41.19
CA LYS A 128 -9.94 -4.48 -42.00
C LYS A 128 -11.13 -4.04 -41.14
N HIS A 129 -11.97 -3.14 -41.65
CA HIS A 129 -13.13 -2.54 -40.97
C HIS A 129 -12.84 -1.49 -39.89
N LEU A 130 -11.57 -1.14 -39.63
CA LEU A 130 -11.24 -0.03 -38.74
C LEU A 130 -11.79 1.30 -39.27
N LYS A 131 -12.47 2.06 -38.41
CA LYS A 131 -13.01 3.39 -38.74
C LYS A 131 -12.15 4.48 -38.11
N ILE A 132 -11.51 5.30 -38.94
CA ILE A 132 -10.90 6.55 -38.47
C ILE A 132 -11.87 7.70 -38.78
N ALA A 133 -12.53 8.22 -37.74
CA ALA A 133 -13.53 9.29 -37.85
C ALA A 133 -12.90 10.65 -38.17
N GLY A 134 -11.64 10.86 -37.79
CA GLY A 134 -10.93 12.09 -38.08
C GLY A 134 -9.48 12.07 -37.66
N VAL A 135 -8.74 13.03 -38.20
CA VAL A 135 -7.35 13.31 -37.83
C VAL A 135 -7.14 14.82 -37.71
N TYR A 136 -6.28 15.22 -36.79
CA TYR A 136 -5.80 16.59 -36.72
C TYR A 136 -4.39 16.66 -36.13
N SER A 137 -3.54 17.48 -36.75
CA SER A 137 -2.18 17.76 -36.30
C SER A 137 -2.12 19.23 -35.91
N PRO A 138 -2.12 19.56 -34.61
CA PRO A 138 -2.08 20.94 -34.15
C PRO A 138 -0.78 21.66 -34.54
N SER A 139 -0.82 22.98 -34.60
CA SER A 139 0.35 23.83 -34.71
C SER A 139 1.27 23.66 -33.49
N TYR A 140 2.55 24.01 -33.60
CA TYR A 140 3.48 23.87 -32.47
C TYR A 140 3.06 24.71 -31.24
N THR A 141 2.38 25.83 -31.49
CA THR A 141 1.97 26.84 -30.50
C THR A 141 0.47 26.77 -30.16
N PHE A 142 -0.24 25.71 -30.53
CA PHE A 142 -1.70 25.62 -30.36
C PHE A 142 -2.18 25.81 -28.91
N GLU A 143 -1.34 25.50 -27.90
CA GLU A 143 -1.70 25.62 -26.49
C GLU A 143 -2.00 27.07 -26.06
N SER A 144 -1.43 28.04 -26.77
CA SER A 144 -1.65 29.46 -26.56
C SER A 144 -2.71 30.05 -27.50
N ASP A 145 -3.19 29.28 -28.48
CA ASP A 145 -4.21 29.73 -29.44
C ASP A 145 -5.59 29.19 -29.04
N ALA A 146 -6.39 30.04 -28.40
CA ALA A 146 -7.73 29.70 -27.96
C ALA A 146 -8.67 29.35 -29.14
N ASN A 147 -8.44 29.91 -30.33
CA ASN A 147 -9.23 29.60 -31.52
C ASN A 147 -8.89 28.20 -32.02
N GLU A 148 -7.60 27.84 -32.05
CA GLU A 148 -7.17 26.50 -32.44
C GLU A 148 -7.66 25.44 -31.45
N ILE A 149 -7.59 25.69 -30.14
CA ILE A 149 -8.16 24.81 -29.11
C ILE A 149 -9.66 24.61 -29.32
N SER A 150 -10.40 25.70 -29.52
CA SER A 150 -11.85 25.64 -29.77
C SER A 150 -12.16 24.87 -31.06
N TYR A 151 -11.34 25.05 -32.11
CA TYR A 151 -11.44 24.31 -33.36
C TYR A 151 -11.16 22.82 -33.17
N ILE A 152 -10.14 22.44 -32.38
CA ILE A 152 -9.82 21.05 -32.05
C ILE A 152 -11.03 20.38 -31.39
N ILE A 153 -11.55 20.99 -30.33
CA ILE A 153 -12.70 20.47 -29.56
C ILE A 153 -13.92 20.33 -30.48
N HIS A 154 -14.24 21.38 -31.25
CA HIS A 154 -15.36 21.35 -32.20
C HIS A 154 -15.20 20.23 -33.22
N LYS A 155 -14.00 20.05 -33.79
CA LYS A 155 -13.73 19.03 -34.80
C LYS A 155 -13.87 17.61 -34.25
N ILE A 156 -13.43 17.37 -33.01
CA ILE A 156 -13.58 16.08 -32.32
C ILE A 156 -15.07 15.82 -32.04
N ASN A 157 -15.77 16.75 -31.39
CA ASN A 157 -17.17 16.55 -31.00
C ASN A 157 -18.12 16.47 -32.21
N LYS A 158 -17.78 17.12 -33.33
CA LYS A 158 -18.57 17.04 -34.57
C LYS A 158 -18.60 15.62 -35.15
N VAL A 159 -17.50 14.88 -35.04
CA VAL A 159 -17.41 13.51 -35.59
C VAL A 159 -17.74 12.42 -34.56
N LYS A 160 -17.86 12.77 -33.27
CA LYS A 160 -18.26 11.90 -32.16
C LYS A 160 -17.52 10.54 -32.17
N PRO A 161 -16.18 10.54 -32.06
CA PRO A 161 -15.44 9.30 -32.04
C PRO A 161 -15.71 8.52 -30.75
N ASP A 162 -15.63 7.19 -30.82
CA ASP A 162 -15.70 6.34 -29.62
C ASP A 162 -14.39 6.42 -28.81
N ILE A 163 -13.27 6.59 -29.52
CA ILE A 163 -11.92 6.63 -28.94
C ILE A 163 -11.14 7.83 -29.50
N LEU A 164 -10.60 8.66 -28.62
CA LEU A 164 -9.65 9.72 -28.96
C LEU A 164 -8.23 9.26 -28.62
N CYS A 165 -7.29 9.38 -29.56
CA CYS A 165 -5.89 9.07 -29.32
C CYS A 165 -5.05 10.32 -29.48
N ILE A 166 -4.38 10.72 -28.39
CA ILE A 166 -3.60 11.95 -28.31
C ILE A 166 -2.11 11.60 -28.32
N GLY A 167 -1.40 12.11 -29.33
CA GLY A 167 0.04 11.97 -29.53
C GLY A 167 0.74 13.32 -29.59
N LEU A 168 0.67 14.08 -28.50
CA LEU A 168 1.31 15.41 -28.37
C LEU A 168 2.61 15.37 -27.55
N GLY A 169 2.90 14.22 -26.94
CA GLY A 169 4.03 14.02 -26.05
C GLY A 169 3.77 14.48 -24.61
N THR A 170 4.54 13.94 -23.69
CA THR A 170 4.42 14.18 -22.24
C THR A 170 5.21 15.42 -21.82
N PRO A 171 4.68 16.27 -20.92
CA PRO A 171 3.39 16.19 -20.21
C PRO A 171 2.22 16.89 -20.94
N LYS A 172 2.45 17.33 -22.19
CA LYS A 172 1.52 18.18 -22.96
C LYS A 172 0.18 17.49 -23.20
N GLN A 173 0.19 16.23 -23.64
CA GLN A 173 -1.03 15.48 -23.93
C GLN A 173 -1.92 15.29 -22.69
N GLU A 174 -1.32 14.95 -21.54
CA GLU A 174 -2.05 14.72 -20.29
C GLU A 174 -2.66 16.03 -19.78
N LYS A 175 -1.89 17.12 -19.79
CA LYS A 175 -2.36 18.44 -19.36
C LYS A 175 -3.44 19.02 -20.29
N PHE A 176 -3.27 18.87 -21.60
CA PHE A 176 -4.26 19.30 -22.58
C PHE A 176 -5.60 18.59 -22.34
N TYR A 177 -5.59 17.26 -22.27
CA TYR A 177 -6.81 16.51 -22.03
C TYR A 177 -7.44 16.90 -20.70
N TYR A 178 -6.67 16.90 -19.61
CA TYR A 178 -7.23 17.14 -18.28
C TYR A 178 -7.89 18.52 -18.15
N LYS A 179 -7.30 19.54 -18.80
CA LYS A 179 -7.85 20.90 -18.82
C LYS A 179 -9.18 21.01 -19.58
N TYR A 180 -9.35 20.23 -20.66
CA TYR A 180 -10.51 20.34 -21.56
C TYR A 180 -11.41 19.11 -21.58
N LYS A 181 -11.20 18.14 -20.68
CA LYS A 181 -11.91 16.86 -20.65
C LYS A 181 -13.42 17.04 -20.62
N ASP A 182 -13.93 18.02 -19.87
CA ASP A 182 -15.37 18.26 -19.72
C ASP A 182 -16.01 18.78 -21.02
N LEU A 183 -15.21 19.37 -21.91
CA LEU A 183 -15.64 19.84 -23.23
C LEU A 183 -15.53 18.76 -24.31
N LEU A 184 -14.82 17.66 -24.05
CA LEU A 184 -14.67 16.56 -25.00
C LEU A 184 -15.78 15.53 -24.80
N GLU A 185 -16.55 15.26 -25.84
CA GLU A 185 -17.64 14.27 -25.85
C GLU A 185 -17.14 12.92 -26.37
N VAL A 186 -16.10 12.38 -25.72
CA VAL A 186 -15.46 11.12 -26.15
C VAL A 186 -15.45 10.10 -25.01
N PRO A 187 -16.00 8.88 -25.21
CA PRO A 187 -16.06 7.82 -24.21
C PRO A 187 -14.70 7.44 -23.59
N LEU A 188 -13.68 7.29 -24.43
CA LEU A 188 -12.34 6.88 -24.03
C LEU A 188 -11.25 7.73 -24.69
N THR A 189 -10.32 8.26 -23.90
CA THR A 189 -9.11 8.95 -24.41
C THR A 189 -7.84 8.20 -24.05
N LEU A 190 -6.98 7.98 -25.04
CA LEU A 190 -5.67 7.33 -24.90
C LEU A 190 -4.54 8.34 -25.07
N HIS A 191 -3.64 8.41 -24.09
CA HIS A 191 -2.40 9.18 -24.16
C HIS A 191 -1.28 8.30 -24.72
N ILE A 192 -0.95 8.45 -26.01
CA ILE A 192 -0.12 7.49 -26.76
C ILE A 192 1.24 8.05 -27.19
N GLY A 193 1.55 9.31 -26.90
CA GLY A 193 2.85 9.92 -27.20
C GLY A 193 3.23 9.78 -28.68
N ALA A 194 4.45 9.32 -28.96
CA ALA A 194 4.99 9.17 -30.32
C ALA A 194 4.42 7.98 -31.13
N THR A 195 3.36 7.33 -30.63
CA THR A 195 2.81 6.14 -31.29
C THR A 195 2.22 6.46 -32.67
N ILE A 196 1.66 7.66 -32.87
CA ILE A 196 1.15 8.10 -34.17
C ILE A 196 2.28 8.11 -35.22
N ASP A 197 3.47 8.60 -34.86
CA ASP A 197 4.65 8.61 -35.72
C ASP A 197 5.15 7.21 -36.08
N PHE A 198 5.03 6.25 -35.15
CA PHE A 198 5.37 4.84 -35.41
C PHE A 198 4.39 4.21 -36.41
N GLU A 199 3.08 4.40 -36.24
CA GLU A 199 2.07 3.85 -37.15
C GLU A 199 2.08 4.53 -38.53
N ALA A 200 2.50 5.79 -38.61
CA ALA A 200 2.79 6.47 -39.88
C ALA A 200 4.06 5.94 -40.58
N GLY A 201 4.91 5.21 -39.87
CA GLY A 201 6.19 4.71 -40.36
C GLY A 201 7.26 5.78 -40.58
N VAL A 202 7.10 6.98 -39.99
CA VAL A 202 8.09 8.06 -40.08
C VAL A 202 9.21 7.88 -39.06
N VAL A 203 8.91 7.24 -37.91
CA VAL A 203 9.90 6.84 -36.92
C VAL A 203 9.92 5.31 -36.82
N LYS A 204 11.11 4.71 -36.85
CA LYS A 204 11.28 3.27 -36.64
C LYS A 204 11.32 2.94 -35.15
N ARG A 205 10.50 1.98 -34.70
CA ARG A 205 10.61 1.42 -33.35
C ARG A 205 11.90 0.64 -33.18
N ALA A 206 12.33 0.49 -31.92
CA ALA A 206 13.39 -0.45 -31.59
C ALA A 206 12.97 -1.88 -32.00
N PRO A 207 13.90 -2.70 -32.53
CA PRO A 207 13.68 -4.13 -32.73
C PRO A 207 13.06 -4.79 -31.49
N ARG A 208 12.11 -5.72 -31.69
CA ARG A 208 11.37 -6.35 -30.59
C ARG A 208 12.29 -6.94 -29.51
N TRP A 209 13.38 -7.59 -29.91
CA TRP A 209 14.33 -8.19 -28.96
C TRP A 209 15.02 -7.15 -28.06
N ILE A 210 15.29 -5.94 -28.57
CA ILE A 210 15.85 -4.81 -27.78
C ILE A 210 14.82 -4.33 -26.75
N SER A 211 13.55 -4.18 -27.18
CA SER A 211 12.46 -3.80 -26.27
C SER A 211 12.23 -4.86 -25.19
N TYR A 212 12.27 -6.16 -25.55
CA TYR A 212 12.16 -7.27 -24.60
C TYR A 212 13.30 -7.31 -23.58
N ALA A 213 14.53 -7.02 -24.02
CA ALA A 213 15.70 -6.88 -23.15
C ALA A 213 15.65 -5.63 -22.26
N GLY A 214 14.75 -4.67 -22.51
CA GLY A 214 14.67 -3.42 -21.77
C GLY A 214 15.68 -2.35 -22.20
N LEU A 215 16.27 -2.51 -23.39
CA LEU A 215 17.30 -1.61 -23.94
C LEU A 215 16.74 -0.58 -24.94
N GLU A 216 15.41 -0.44 -25.00
CA GLU A 216 14.75 0.51 -25.92
C GLU A 216 15.14 1.96 -25.64
N TRP A 217 15.33 2.34 -24.37
CA TRP A 217 15.80 3.69 -24.00
C TRP A 217 17.19 3.97 -24.61
N PHE A 218 18.10 2.99 -24.56
CA PHE A 218 19.46 3.10 -25.10
C PHE A 218 19.44 3.18 -26.62
N TYR A 219 18.63 2.36 -27.29
CA TYR A 219 18.43 2.43 -28.74
C TYR A 219 17.94 3.82 -29.18
N ARG A 220 16.98 4.39 -28.44
CA ARG A 220 16.45 5.74 -28.73
C ARG A 220 17.51 6.81 -28.47
N LEU A 221 18.29 6.70 -27.41
CA LEU A 221 19.38 7.64 -27.11
C LEU A 221 20.41 7.67 -28.24
N LEU A 222 20.77 6.52 -28.81
CA LEU A 222 21.71 6.47 -29.95
C LEU A 222 21.15 7.12 -31.22
N LYS A 223 19.82 7.09 -31.41
CA LYS A 223 19.16 7.72 -32.56
C LYS A 223 18.94 9.22 -32.39
N GLU A 224 18.65 9.67 -31.18
CA GLU A 224 18.31 11.07 -30.88
C GLU A 224 19.09 11.60 -29.65
N PRO A 225 20.44 11.58 -29.68
CA PRO A 225 21.25 11.86 -28.50
C PRO A 225 21.03 13.28 -27.96
N ARG A 226 20.95 14.28 -28.85
CA ARG A 226 20.73 15.69 -28.46
C ARG A 226 19.41 15.89 -27.71
N ARG A 227 18.36 15.14 -28.07
CA ARG A 227 17.03 15.29 -27.47
C ARG A 227 16.89 14.48 -26.17
N LEU A 228 17.47 13.27 -26.13
CA LEU A 228 17.20 12.30 -25.06
C LEU A 228 18.31 12.23 -24.00
N TYR A 229 19.49 12.82 -24.22
CA TYR A 229 20.58 12.86 -23.24
C TYR A 229 20.13 13.38 -21.88
N ARG A 230 19.52 14.58 -21.86
CA ARG A 230 19.09 15.23 -20.61
C ARG A 230 18.04 14.39 -19.88
N ARG A 231 17.04 13.90 -20.62
CA ARG A 231 16.01 13.03 -20.06
C ARG A 231 16.59 11.78 -19.40
N TYR A 232 17.40 10.99 -20.11
CA TYR A 232 17.84 9.69 -19.58
C TYR A 232 19.01 9.77 -18.60
N LEU A 233 19.94 10.72 -18.80
CA LEU A 233 21.20 10.77 -18.05
C LEU A 233 21.22 11.85 -16.97
N LEU A 234 20.18 12.68 -16.87
CA LEU A 234 20.03 13.65 -15.78
C LEU A 234 18.68 13.45 -15.09
N ASP A 235 17.57 13.67 -15.80
CA ASP A 235 16.24 13.74 -15.18
C ASP A 235 15.77 12.37 -14.66
N ASP A 236 15.86 11.32 -15.49
CA ASP A 236 15.40 9.96 -15.15
C ASP A 236 16.26 9.31 -14.05
N LEU A 237 17.46 9.81 -13.75
CA LEU A 237 18.30 9.30 -12.65
C LEU A 237 17.67 9.56 -11.28
N GLU A 238 16.75 10.52 -11.16
CA GLU A 238 15.98 10.73 -9.93
C GLU A 238 15.09 9.54 -9.55
N ILE A 239 14.89 8.59 -10.48
CA ILE A 239 14.19 7.34 -10.16
C ILE A 239 14.92 6.53 -9.08
N PHE A 240 16.24 6.65 -8.93
CA PHE A 240 16.99 5.91 -7.91
C PHE A 240 16.72 6.42 -6.48
N PRO A 241 16.85 7.72 -6.17
CA PRO A 241 16.46 8.23 -4.86
C PRO A 241 14.95 8.06 -4.62
N LEU A 242 14.09 8.20 -5.63
CA LEU A 242 12.66 7.90 -5.51
C LEU A 242 12.42 6.43 -5.17
N PHE A 243 13.07 5.51 -5.90
CA PHE A 243 13.02 4.10 -5.60
C PHE A 243 13.44 3.84 -4.17
N TRP A 244 14.53 4.45 -3.67
CA TRP A 244 14.92 4.30 -2.27
C TRP A 244 13.96 4.93 -1.26
N LYS A 245 13.35 6.08 -1.58
CA LYS A 245 12.34 6.76 -0.77
C LYS A 245 11.09 5.90 -0.61
N TYR A 246 10.62 5.29 -1.70
CA TYR A 246 9.40 4.48 -1.72
C TYR A 246 9.65 2.97 -1.56
N ARG A 247 10.91 2.54 -1.60
CA ARG A 247 11.33 1.18 -1.28
C ARG A 247 11.12 0.95 0.20
N LYS A 248 10.05 0.24 0.49
CA LYS A 248 9.71 -0.20 1.85
C LYS A 248 10.90 -0.95 2.44
N ARG A 249 11.52 -0.40 3.50
CA ARG A 249 12.47 -1.15 4.33
C ARG A 249 11.73 -2.35 4.93
N PRO A 250 12.38 -3.52 5.09
CA PRO A 250 11.80 -4.62 5.87
C PRO A 250 11.31 -4.07 7.21
N LEU A 251 10.12 -4.50 7.67
CA LEU A 251 9.62 -4.16 9.02
C LEU A 251 10.70 -4.43 10.09
N SER A 252 11.44 -5.52 9.91
CA SER A 252 12.58 -5.96 10.70
C SER A 252 13.83 -5.06 10.66
N TYR A 253 13.92 -4.10 9.73
CA TYR A 253 15.06 -3.18 9.61
C TYR A 253 14.80 -1.82 10.30
N VAL A 254 13.57 -1.58 10.77
CA VAL A 254 13.22 -0.34 11.49
C VAL A 254 13.76 -0.37 12.92
N PHE A 255 13.80 -1.56 13.52
CA PHE A 255 14.35 -1.79 14.86
C PHE A 255 15.46 -2.83 14.78
N GLY A 256 16.53 -2.63 15.54
CA GLY A 256 17.41 -3.75 15.88
C GLY A 256 16.63 -4.79 16.68
N SER A 257 17.10 -6.04 16.70
CA SER A 257 16.55 -7.08 17.57
C SER A 257 17.60 -7.57 18.56
N CYS A 258 17.14 -7.92 19.75
CA CYS A 258 17.89 -8.66 20.73
C CYS A 258 17.21 -10.03 20.85
N ASN A 259 17.89 -11.10 20.43
CA ASN A 259 17.38 -12.44 20.69
C ASN A 259 17.39 -12.69 22.20
N ILE A 260 16.29 -13.19 22.77
CA ILE A 260 16.19 -13.61 24.17
C ILE A 260 15.44 -14.94 24.18
N LEU A 261 16.14 -16.03 24.54
CA LEU A 261 15.62 -17.40 24.54
C LEU A 261 14.93 -17.78 23.21
N GLY A 262 15.53 -17.37 22.08
CA GLY A 262 15.01 -17.65 20.75
C GLY A 262 13.93 -16.68 20.24
N VAL A 263 13.45 -15.73 21.05
CA VAL A 263 12.52 -14.67 20.61
C VAL A 263 13.28 -13.41 20.22
N ASN A 264 13.01 -12.87 19.03
CA ASN A 264 13.62 -11.64 18.52
C ASN A 264 12.91 -10.40 19.07
N ILE A 265 13.29 -9.98 20.28
CA ILE A 265 12.71 -8.81 20.94
C ILE A 265 13.24 -7.52 20.32
N ALA A 266 12.35 -6.61 19.94
CA ALA A 266 12.71 -5.35 19.32
C ALA A 266 13.45 -4.42 20.29
N VAL A 267 14.55 -3.85 19.82
CA VAL A 267 15.29 -2.78 20.50
C VAL A 267 14.57 -1.46 20.22
N THR A 268 13.63 -1.11 21.10
CA THR A 268 12.71 0.01 20.86
C THR A 268 12.28 0.70 22.16
N ASN A 269 11.42 1.71 22.04
CA ASN A 269 10.78 2.46 23.11
C ASN A 269 9.34 2.84 22.72
N MET A 270 8.55 3.35 23.67
CA MET A 270 7.12 3.66 23.44
C MET A 270 6.89 4.61 22.26
N LYS A 271 7.65 5.72 22.19
CA LYS A 271 7.52 6.72 21.12
C LYS A 271 7.78 6.09 19.75
N SER A 272 8.87 5.34 19.63
CA SER A 272 9.26 4.71 18.36
C SER A 272 8.27 3.63 17.93
N VAL A 273 7.69 2.86 18.86
CA VAL A 273 6.64 1.88 18.54
C VAL A 273 5.38 2.60 18.06
N CYS A 274 4.93 3.65 18.74
CA CYS A 274 3.73 4.39 18.32
C CYS A 274 3.91 4.96 16.91
N GLN A 275 5.03 5.65 16.67
CA GLN A 275 5.36 6.21 15.37
C GLN A 275 5.45 5.12 14.29
N TYR A 276 6.08 3.99 14.58
CA TYR A 276 6.16 2.88 13.64
C TYR A 276 4.77 2.35 13.25
N LEU A 277 3.86 2.20 14.22
CA LEU A 277 2.51 1.71 13.96
C LEU A 277 1.69 2.70 13.13
N THR A 278 1.77 4.00 13.44
CA THR A 278 1.03 5.04 12.72
C THR A 278 1.59 5.29 11.32
N ASP A 279 2.92 5.42 11.18
CA ASP A 279 3.57 5.72 9.90
C ASP A 279 3.47 4.55 8.91
N ASN A 280 3.20 3.33 9.41
CA ASN A 280 3.12 2.12 8.60
C ASN A 280 1.73 1.48 8.62
N LEU A 281 0.68 2.22 8.97
CA LEU A 281 -0.67 1.71 9.19
C LEU A 281 -1.15 0.78 8.06
N GLU A 282 -1.14 1.28 6.83
CA GLU A 282 -1.58 0.53 5.64
C GLU A 282 -0.73 -0.71 5.35
N ARG A 283 0.57 -0.66 5.69
CA ARG A 283 1.47 -1.80 5.48
C ARG A 283 1.26 -2.89 6.53
N LEU A 284 0.84 -2.50 7.73
CA LEU A 284 0.66 -3.37 8.87
C LEU A 284 -0.77 -3.92 8.98
N ARG A 285 -1.69 -3.57 8.07
CA ARG A 285 -3.04 -4.15 8.06
C ARG A 285 -2.95 -5.67 7.90
N GLY A 286 -3.64 -6.38 8.78
CA GLY A 286 -3.61 -7.83 8.85
C GLY A 286 -2.34 -8.39 9.49
N GLU A 287 -1.38 -7.55 9.90
CA GLU A 287 -0.24 -7.96 10.72
C GLU A 287 -0.56 -7.85 12.21
N TYR A 288 0.33 -8.40 13.05
CA TYR A 288 0.16 -8.36 14.50
C TYR A 288 1.43 -7.97 15.24
N VAL A 289 1.19 -7.41 16.43
CA VAL A 289 2.21 -6.98 17.39
C VAL A 289 2.12 -7.85 18.63
N CYS A 290 3.26 -8.44 19.00
CA CYS A 290 3.39 -9.17 20.26
C CYS A 290 3.94 -8.25 21.35
N VAL A 291 3.22 -8.17 22.47
CA VAL A 291 3.68 -7.50 23.70
C VAL A 291 4.29 -8.58 24.60
N SER A 292 5.57 -8.87 24.38
CA SER A 292 6.25 -10.05 24.92
C SER A 292 6.81 -9.77 26.31
N ASN A 293 6.46 -10.58 27.30
CA ASN A 293 7.02 -10.55 28.65
C ASN A 293 7.80 -11.83 28.97
N VAL A 294 8.45 -11.88 30.14
CA VAL A 294 9.23 -13.03 30.63
C VAL A 294 8.52 -14.36 30.43
N HIS A 295 7.25 -14.46 30.82
CA HIS A 295 6.50 -15.72 30.71
C HIS A 295 6.27 -16.13 29.26
N THR A 296 5.91 -15.19 28.38
CA THR A 296 5.75 -15.50 26.95
C THR A 296 7.08 -15.90 26.30
N THR A 297 8.20 -15.31 26.76
CA THR A 297 9.54 -15.64 26.27
C THR A 297 9.96 -17.05 26.70
N VAL A 298 9.72 -17.43 27.96
CA VAL A 298 9.96 -18.81 28.44
C VAL A 298 9.04 -19.81 27.75
N MET A 299 7.76 -19.48 27.56
CA MET A 299 6.87 -20.35 26.78
C MET A 299 7.39 -20.56 25.35
N ALA A 300 7.92 -19.52 24.70
CA ALA A 300 8.51 -19.63 23.37
C ALA A 300 9.84 -20.42 23.35
N TYR A 301 10.59 -20.41 24.45
CA TYR A 301 11.75 -21.29 24.57
C TYR A 301 11.31 -22.76 24.56
N ASN A 302 10.31 -23.10 25.39
CA ASN A 302 9.81 -24.46 25.57
C ASN A 302 8.90 -24.97 24.43
N ASP A 303 8.28 -24.08 23.66
CA ASP A 303 7.39 -24.43 22.55
C ASP A 303 7.82 -23.73 21.25
N GLU A 304 8.42 -24.50 20.33
CA GLU A 304 8.85 -24.00 19.03
C GLU A 304 7.69 -23.43 18.20
N SER A 305 6.49 -24.01 18.28
CA SER A 305 5.32 -23.50 17.56
C SER A 305 4.96 -22.09 18.04
N TYR A 306 5.06 -21.85 19.36
CA TYR A 306 4.82 -20.55 19.95
C TYR A 306 5.97 -19.56 19.69
N ARG A 307 7.22 -20.06 19.60
CA ARG A 307 8.37 -19.26 19.16
C ARG A 307 8.18 -18.71 17.75
N LYS A 308 7.69 -19.55 16.83
CA LYS A 308 7.34 -19.14 15.46
C LYS A 308 6.26 -18.06 15.47
N VAL A 309 5.25 -18.19 16.32
CA VAL A 309 4.22 -17.16 16.50
C VAL A 309 4.84 -15.82 16.92
N GLN A 310 5.71 -15.79 17.93
CA GLN A 310 6.34 -14.54 18.39
C GLN A 310 7.27 -13.93 17.32
N ASN A 311 8.09 -14.77 16.65
CA ASN A 311 9.08 -14.30 15.68
C ASN A 311 8.49 -13.92 14.32
N ASN A 312 7.29 -14.40 13.99
CA ASN A 312 6.57 -14.01 12.78
C ASN A 312 5.68 -12.78 12.96
N ALA A 313 5.65 -12.18 14.15
CA ALA A 313 4.97 -10.91 14.38
C ALA A 313 5.67 -9.79 13.59
N ALA A 314 4.93 -8.73 13.25
CA ALA A 314 5.54 -7.55 12.65
C ALA A 314 6.55 -6.88 13.59
N ILE A 315 6.31 -6.98 14.90
CA ILE A 315 7.24 -6.59 15.96
C ILE A 315 6.88 -7.31 17.26
N ALA A 316 7.89 -7.78 17.99
CA ALA A 316 7.77 -8.26 19.36
C ALA A 316 8.38 -7.21 20.30
N VAL A 317 7.55 -6.48 21.06
CA VAL A 317 8.00 -5.38 21.93
C VAL A 317 8.27 -5.88 23.36
N PRO A 318 9.29 -5.35 24.06
CA PRO A 318 9.65 -5.77 25.40
C PRO A 318 8.65 -5.27 26.46
N ASP A 319 7.74 -6.14 26.89
CA ASP A 319 6.87 -5.93 28.04
C ASP A 319 7.57 -6.32 29.35
N GLY A 320 7.78 -5.31 30.18
CA GLY A 320 8.45 -5.43 31.48
C GLY A 320 9.93 -5.09 31.45
N LYS A 321 10.47 -4.79 32.65
CA LYS A 321 11.87 -4.43 32.85
C LYS A 321 12.85 -5.53 32.44
N PRO A 322 12.65 -6.82 32.79
CA PRO A 322 13.67 -7.85 32.59
C PRO A 322 14.15 -7.96 31.14
N LEU A 323 13.23 -7.98 30.17
CA LEU A 323 13.61 -8.07 28.75
C LEU A 323 14.39 -6.83 28.31
N SER A 324 13.91 -5.63 28.64
CA SER A 324 14.60 -4.39 28.29
C SER A 324 15.99 -4.27 28.95
N LEU A 325 16.17 -4.82 30.15
CA LEU A 325 17.44 -4.86 30.85
C LEU A 325 18.42 -5.81 30.17
N ILE A 326 17.98 -7.01 29.80
CA ILE A 326 18.81 -7.96 29.05
C ILE A 326 19.24 -7.37 27.70
N CYS A 327 18.34 -6.71 26.97
CA CYS A 327 18.72 -5.99 25.75
C CYS A 327 19.85 -4.97 26.02
N LYS A 328 19.75 -4.17 27.09
CA LYS A 328 20.78 -3.20 27.47
C LYS A 328 22.10 -3.86 27.87
N LEU A 329 22.05 -4.94 28.65
CA LEU A 329 23.22 -5.72 29.04
C LEU A 329 23.93 -6.33 27.82
N ARG A 330 23.17 -6.72 26.80
CA ARG A 330 23.68 -7.18 25.48
C ARG A 330 24.10 -6.03 24.56
N GLY A 331 24.26 -4.81 25.07
CA GLY A 331 24.79 -3.65 24.34
C GLY A 331 23.74 -2.74 23.67
N HIS A 332 22.45 -3.12 23.70
CA HIS A 332 21.39 -2.35 23.05
C HIS A 332 20.87 -1.21 23.94
N LYS A 333 21.63 -0.13 24.06
CA LYS A 333 21.35 1.03 24.94
C LYS A 333 19.98 1.69 24.70
N ALA A 334 19.44 1.60 23.49
CA ALA A 334 18.15 2.20 23.11
C ALA A 334 16.93 1.44 23.63
N ALA A 335 17.08 0.19 24.09
CA ALA A 335 15.96 -0.61 24.56
C ALA A 335 15.29 0.00 25.80
N ARG A 336 13.96 0.10 25.79
CA ARG A 336 13.11 0.56 26.91
C ARG A 336 11.88 -0.35 27.01
N ARG A 337 11.26 -0.41 28.18
CA ARG A 337 9.99 -1.14 28.40
C ARG A 337 8.89 -0.53 27.53
N VAL A 338 8.10 -1.37 26.89
CA VAL A 338 6.86 -1.04 26.17
C VAL A 338 5.76 -1.96 26.69
N ALA A 339 5.00 -1.49 27.68
CA ALA A 339 3.96 -2.29 28.30
C ALA A 339 2.63 -2.17 27.57
N GLY A 340 1.91 -3.28 27.39
CA GLY A 340 0.59 -3.28 26.74
C GLY A 340 -0.44 -2.32 27.35
N PRO A 341 -0.58 -2.25 28.69
CA PRO A 341 -1.45 -1.29 29.36
C PRO A 341 -1.10 0.18 29.11
N ASP A 342 0.14 0.48 28.73
CA ASP A 342 0.61 1.85 28.44
C ASP A 342 0.59 2.16 26.94
N LEU A 343 0.83 1.15 26.10
CA LEU A 343 0.78 1.27 24.63
C LEU A 343 -0.64 1.61 24.15
N MET A 344 -1.66 0.97 24.74
CA MET A 344 -3.06 1.21 24.37
C MET A 344 -3.46 2.69 24.49
N PRO A 345 -3.35 3.35 25.66
CA PRO A 345 -3.75 4.75 25.80
C PRO A 345 -2.91 5.74 24.96
N GLU A 346 -1.64 5.44 24.66
CA GLU A 346 -0.84 6.30 23.77
C GLU A 346 -1.35 6.25 22.33
N ILE A 347 -1.65 5.07 21.81
CA ILE A 347 -2.25 4.93 20.48
C ILE A 347 -3.64 5.58 20.45
N LEU A 348 -4.50 5.33 21.45
CA LEU A 348 -5.83 5.96 21.51
C LEU A 348 -5.74 7.50 21.51
N ARG A 349 -4.78 8.07 22.24
CA ARG A 349 -4.54 9.52 22.26
C ARG A 349 -4.11 10.06 20.89
N LEU A 350 -3.23 9.34 20.18
CA LEU A 350 -2.82 9.71 18.81
C LEU A 350 -4.00 9.59 17.84
N SER A 351 -4.78 8.51 17.94
CA SER A 351 -5.96 8.27 17.13
C SER A 351 -7.05 9.31 17.29
N GLU A 352 -7.19 9.92 18.46
CA GLU A 352 -8.16 11.01 18.65
C GLU A 352 -7.79 12.27 17.85
N ALA A 353 -6.50 12.51 17.62
CA ALA A 353 -6.02 13.62 16.80
C ALA A 353 -6.09 13.29 15.30
N GLU A 354 -5.68 12.08 14.91
CA GLU A 354 -5.53 11.66 13.51
C GLU A 354 -6.78 10.99 12.93
N GLY A 355 -7.76 10.64 13.77
CA GLY A 355 -9.05 10.08 13.37
C GLY A 355 -9.06 8.58 13.07
N TYR A 356 -8.10 7.81 13.61
CA TYR A 356 -8.04 6.35 13.45
C TYR A 356 -9.18 5.63 14.18
N THR A 357 -9.51 4.45 13.68
CA THR A 357 -10.64 3.60 14.10
C THR A 357 -10.17 2.36 14.87
N HIS A 358 -10.92 2.00 15.91
CA HIS A 358 -10.54 0.93 16.84
C HIS A 358 -11.59 -0.17 16.96
N TYR A 359 -11.12 -1.42 17.01
CA TYR A 359 -11.93 -2.58 17.32
C TYR A 359 -11.41 -3.28 18.58
N PHE A 360 -12.28 -3.66 19.51
CA PHE A 360 -11.91 -4.33 20.76
C PHE A 360 -12.43 -5.77 20.77
N TYR A 361 -11.53 -6.75 20.81
CA TYR A 361 -11.85 -8.17 20.73
C TYR A 361 -11.29 -8.94 21.94
N GLY A 362 -12.15 -9.59 22.73
CA GLY A 362 -11.75 -10.40 23.88
C GLY A 362 -12.35 -9.93 25.21
N SER A 363 -11.82 -10.45 26.32
CA SER A 363 -12.37 -10.28 27.69
C SER A 363 -13.84 -10.70 27.81
N THR A 364 -14.52 -10.30 28.90
CA THR A 364 -15.95 -10.54 29.13
C THR A 364 -16.78 -9.37 28.62
N GLU A 365 -18.06 -9.61 28.29
CA GLU A 365 -18.99 -8.52 27.95
C GLU A 365 -19.06 -7.42 29.02
N LYS A 366 -19.01 -7.81 30.30
CA LYS A 366 -19.01 -6.87 31.42
C LYS A 366 -17.77 -5.95 31.36
N THR A 367 -16.58 -6.52 31.19
CA THR A 367 -15.34 -5.75 31.09
C THR A 367 -15.36 -4.84 29.86
N LEU A 368 -15.82 -5.33 28.71
CA LEU A 368 -15.90 -4.53 27.48
C LEU A 368 -16.86 -3.35 27.61
N LYS A 369 -18.01 -3.51 28.27
CA LYS A 369 -18.95 -2.41 28.55
C LYS A 369 -18.30 -1.30 29.39
N TYR A 370 -17.57 -1.66 30.44
CA TYR A 370 -16.83 -0.68 31.25
C TYR A 370 -15.68 -0.04 30.48
N LEU A 371 -14.94 -0.83 29.69
CA LEU A 371 -13.88 -0.33 28.83
C LEU A 371 -14.40 0.71 27.84
N GLU A 372 -15.51 0.40 27.15
CA GLU A 372 -16.15 1.32 26.20
C GLU A 372 -16.54 2.63 26.89
N LYS A 373 -17.23 2.54 28.03
CA LYS A 373 -17.65 3.71 28.82
C LYS A 373 -16.44 4.59 29.15
N ASN A 374 -15.40 4.02 29.74
CA ASN A 374 -14.22 4.77 30.17
C ASN A 374 -13.45 5.38 28.99
N ILE A 375 -13.40 4.69 27.85
CA ILE A 375 -12.75 5.22 26.63
C ILE A 375 -13.56 6.39 26.08
N ARG A 376 -14.90 6.29 26.00
CA ARG A 376 -15.75 7.38 25.52
C ARG A 376 -15.70 8.62 26.41
N GLU A 377 -15.63 8.43 27.73
CA GLU A 377 -15.47 9.54 28.68
C GLU A 377 -14.11 10.23 28.53
N LYS A 378 -13.04 9.46 28.30
CA LYS A 378 -11.68 9.99 28.24
C LYS A 378 -11.25 10.52 26.86
N TYR A 379 -11.79 9.96 25.79
CA TYR A 379 -11.46 10.29 24.40
C TYR A 379 -12.75 10.50 23.57
N PRO A 380 -13.48 11.61 23.77
CA PRO A 380 -14.81 11.81 23.19
C PRO A 380 -14.87 11.77 21.66
N ARG A 381 -13.77 12.09 20.96
CA ARG A 381 -13.73 12.09 19.49
C ARG A 381 -13.21 10.78 18.90
N LEU A 382 -12.84 9.81 19.73
CA LEU A 382 -12.30 8.54 19.28
C LEU A 382 -13.35 7.70 18.54
N LYS A 383 -12.98 7.13 17.39
CA LYS A 383 -13.85 6.25 16.60
C LYS A 383 -13.71 4.80 17.05
N ILE A 384 -14.73 4.30 17.74
CA ILE A 384 -14.87 2.86 18.05
C ILE A 384 -15.68 2.20 16.93
N ALA A 385 -15.00 1.40 16.11
CA ALA A 385 -15.59 0.69 14.98
C ALA A 385 -16.34 -0.59 15.40
N GLY A 386 -15.95 -1.20 16.52
CA GLY A 386 -16.67 -2.34 17.06
C GLY A 386 -16.07 -2.91 18.34
N ILE A 387 -16.90 -3.67 19.07
CA ILE A 387 -16.53 -4.32 20.33
C ILE A 387 -17.17 -5.71 20.35
N TYR A 388 -16.40 -6.73 20.69
CA TYR A 388 -16.90 -8.10 20.71
C TYR A 388 -16.19 -9.00 21.73
N SER A 389 -17.00 -9.66 22.57
CA SER A 389 -16.56 -10.68 23.54
C SER A 389 -16.81 -12.06 22.93
N PRO A 390 -15.78 -12.82 22.51
CA PRO A 390 -15.98 -14.19 22.05
C PRO A 390 -16.34 -15.12 23.22
N PRO A 391 -16.99 -16.27 22.97
CA PRO A 391 -17.24 -17.28 23.99
C PRO A 391 -15.94 -17.83 24.58
N PHE A 392 -15.97 -18.22 25.87
CA PHE A 392 -14.82 -18.74 26.62
C PHE A 392 -14.50 -20.21 26.30
N ARG A 393 -14.55 -20.56 25.02
CA ARG A 393 -14.23 -21.88 24.45
C ARG A 393 -13.59 -21.70 23.08
N ARG A 394 -13.14 -22.79 22.46
CA ARG A 394 -12.68 -22.74 21.06
C ARG A 394 -13.86 -22.41 20.15
N LEU A 395 -13.63 -21.54 19.17
CA LEU A 395 -14.60 -21.22 18.12
C LEU A 395 -14.68 -22.35 17.11
N THR A 396 -15.87 -22.57 16.55
CA THR A 396 -16.00 -23.37 15.31
C THR A 396 -15.48 -22.56 14.12
N LYS A 397 -15.24 -23.21 12.97
CA LYS A 397 -14.77 -22.53 11.76
C LYS A 397 -15.77 -21.46 11.29
N GLU A 398 -17.06 -21.73 11.43
CA GLU A 398 -18.14 -20.83 11.05
C GLU A 398 -18.22 -19.63 12.00
N GLU A 399 -18.03 -19.84 13.30
CA GLU A 399 -17.96 -18.75 14.28
C GLU A 399 -16.75 -17.85 14.04
N ASP A 400 -15.59 -18.45 13.78
CA ASP A 400 -14.34 -17.73 13.49
C ASP A 400 -14.46 -16.91 12.19
N GLN A 401 -15.04 -17.49 11.14
CA GLN A 401 -15.31 -16.81 9.88
C GLN A 401 -16.26 -15.61 10.06
N LYS A 402 -17.31 -15.74 10.87
CA LYS A 402 -18.21 -14.63 11.21
C LYS A 402 -17.50 -13.52 11.99
N VAL A 403 -16.53 -13.86 12.85
CA VAL A 403 -15.70 -12.87 13.53
C VAL A 403 -14.84 -12.10 12.54
N ILE A 404 -14.20 -12.78 11.59
CA ILE A 404 -13.42 -12.15 10.51
C ILE A 404 -14.29 -11.18 9.70
N GLU A 405 -15.47 -11.63 9.26
CA GLU A 405 -16.41 -10.81 8.48
C GLU A 405 -16.86 -9.57 9.26
N ARG A 406 -17.21 -9.73 10.54
CA ARG A 406 -17.61 -8.61 11.40
C ARG A 406 -16.49 -7.59 11.57
N ILE A 407 -15.26 -8.03 11.83
CA ILE A 407 -14.10 -7.14 11.95
C ILE A 407 -13.86 -6.42 10.61
N ASN A 408 -13.89 -7.14 9.49
CA ASN A 408 -13.62 -6.58 8.18
C ASN A 408 -14.67 -5.57 7.71
N ALA A 409 -15.95 -5.83 8.00
CA ALA A 409 -17.05 -4.92 7.73
C ALA A 409 -16.92 -3.60 8.50
N ALA A 410 -16.39 -3.66 9.73
CA ALA A 410 -16.14 -2.48 10.56
C ALA A 410 -14.93 -1.65 10.09
N LYS A 411 -14.05 -2.20 9.23
CA LYS A 411 -12.85 -1.56 8.67
C LYS A 411 -11.96 -0.84 9.70
N PRO A 412 -11.58 -1.49 10.82
CA PRO A 412 -10.77 -0.81 11.83
C PRO A 412 -9.32 -0.62 11.37
N ASP A 413 -8.67 0.40 11.93
CA ASP A 413 -7.23 0.63 11.78
C ASP A 413 -6.45 -0.21 12.78
N PHE A 414 -6.94 -0.29 14.03
CA PHE A 414 -6.34 -1.06 15.11
C PHE A 414 -7.34 -2.05 15.71
N ILE A 415 -6.89 -3.29 15.92
CA ILE A 415 -7.65 -4.37 16.57
C ILE A 415 -6.93 -4.73 17.88
N TRP A 416 -7.55 -4.39 19.00
CA TRP A 416 -7.03 -4.74 20.32
C TRP A 416 -7.48 -6.14 20.72
N VAL A 417 -6.55 -7.03 21.03
CA VAL A 417 -6.83 -8.44 21.34
C VAL A 417 -6.55 -8.74 22.82
N GLY A 418 -7.61 -9.01 23.57
CA GLY A 418 -7.60 -9.28 25.02
C GLY A 418 -8.01 -10.71 25.37
N LEU A 419 -7.40 -11.73 24.74
CA LEU A 419 -7.70 -13.15 25.01
C LEU A 419 -6.77 -13.78 26.05
N GLY A 420 -5.70 -13.08 26.43
CA GLY A 420 -4.63 -13.58 27.29
C GLY A 420 -3.64 -14.47 26.54
N ALA A 421 -2.38 -14.45 26.99
CA ALA A 421 -1.33 -15.32 26.44
C ALA A 421 -1.53 -16.78 26.90
N PRO A 422 -1.25 -17.78 26.05
CA PRO A 422 -0.76 -17.68 24.67
C PRO A 422 -1.86 -17.56 23.61
N LYS A 423 -3.14 -17.57 24.00
CA LYS A 423 -4.29 -17.62 23.08
C LYS A 423 -4.35 -16.42 22.15
N GLN A 424 -4.07 -15.22 22.66
CA GLN A 424 -4.10 -14.00 21.87
C GLN A 424 -3.06 -14.01 20.75
N GLU A 425 -1.80 -14.41 21.01
CA GLU A 425 -0.78 -14.41 19.97
C GLU A 425 -1.04 -15.50 18.92
N ARG A 426 -1.51 -16.67 19.35
CA ARG A 426 -1.90 -17.73 18.40
C ARG A 426 -3.06 -17.31 17.52
N TRP A 427 -4.11 -16.72 18.11
CA TRP A 427 -5.26 -16.21 17.37
C TRP A 427 -4.82 -15.15 16.35
N MET A 428 -4.01 -14.17 16.77
CA MET A 428 -3.48 -13.14 15.87
C MET A 428 -2.62 -13.72 14.74
N HIS A 429 -1.81 -14.73 15.03
CA HIS A 429 -1.00 -15.42 14.03
C HIS A 429 -1.86 -16.16 13.00
N GLU A 430 -2.88 -16.88 13.45
CA GLU A 430 -3.83 -17.61 12.59
C GLU A 430 -4.71 -16.67 11.73
N HIS A 431 -4.91 -15.43 12.20
CA HIS A 431 -5.70 -14.39 11.55
C HIS A 431 -4.86 -13.40 10.74
N ARG A 432 -3.54 -13.62 10.67
CA ARG A 432 -2.64 -12.80 9.87
C ARG A 432 -3.09 -12.79 8.41
N GLY A 433 -3.24 -11.59 7.84
CA GLY A 433 -3.71 -11.37 6.47
C GLY A 433 -5.21 -11.65 6.23
N LYS A 434 -5.98 -12.02 7.25
CA LYS A 434 -7.42 -12.29 7.15
C LYS A 434 -8.31 -11.15 7.64
N VAL A 435 -7.79 -10.32 8.55
CA VAL A 435 -8.53 -9.18 9.14
C VAL A 435 -7.97 -7.82 8.72
N ASN A 436 -8.86 -6.83 8.56
CA ASN A 436 -8.54 -5.45 8.22
C ASN A 436 -8.14 -4.69 9.49
N GLY A 437 -6.86 -4.33 9.63
CA GLY A 437 -6.34 -3.57 10.77
C GLY A 437 -5.13 -4.24 11.43
N ILE A 438 -4.38 -3.48 12.24
CA ILE A 438 -3.22 -3.99 12.98
C ILE A 438 -3.71 -4.65 14.26
N MET A 439 -3.40 -5.93 14.45
CA MET A 439 -3.74 -6.63 15.69
C MET A 439 -2.68 -6.37 16.78
N ILE A 440 -3.10 -6.01 17.98
CA ILE A 440 -2.20 -5.78 19.13
C ILE A 440 -2.69 -6.58 20.33
N GLY A 441 -1.88 -7.57 20.74
CA GLY A 441 -2.15 -8.37 21.92
C GLY A 441 -1.83 -7.59 23.20
N VAL A 442 -2.84 -7.24 23.99
CA VAL A 442 -2.67 -6.33 25.14
C VAL A 442 -2.85 -7.01 26.51
N GLY A 443 -3.11 -8.31 26.53
CA GLY A 443 -3.23 -9.08 27.77
C GLY A 443 -4.27 -8.46 28.71
N ALA A 444 -3.85 -8.12 29.93
CA ALA A 444 -4.73 -7.57 30.97
C ALA A 444 -5.04 -6.07 30.83
N ALA A 445 -4.65 -5.41 29.73
CA ALA A 445 -4.92 -3.98 29.54
C ALA A 445 -6.42 -3.65 29.60
N PHE A 446 -7.28 -4.52 29.07
CA PHE A 446 -8.73 -4.31 29.11
C PHE A 446 -9.23 -4.20 30.55
N ASP A 447 -8.81 -5.08 31.44
CA ASP A 447 -9.24 -5.06 32.84
C ASP A 447 -8.73 -3.82 33.60
N PHE A 448 -7.52 -3.35 33.27
CA PHE A 448 -6.97 -2.14 33.87
C PHE A 448 -7.69 -0.87 33.41
N HIS A 449 -8.01 -0.78 32.12
CA HIS A 449 -8.69 0.40 31.56
C HIS A 449 -10.20 0.36 31.78
N ALA A 450 -10.80 -0.81 31.96
CA ALA A 450 -12.17 -0.98 32.45
C ALA A 450 -12.30 -0.67 33.96
N GLY A 451 -11.19 -0.68 34.71
CA GLY A 451 -11.20 -0.51 36.17
C GLY A 451 -11.64 -1.76 36.95
N THR A 452 -11.82 -2.89 36.27
CA THR A 452 -12.14 -4.18 36.91
C THR A 452 -10.92 -4.79 37.63
N SER A 453 -9.71 -4.34 37.31
CA SER A 453 -8.48 -4.64 38.03
C SER A 453 -7.73 -3.34 38.36
N LYS A 454 -7.20 -3.23 39.59
CA LYS A 454 -6.40 -2.07 40.00
C LYS A 454 -4.94 -2.27 39.58
N ARG A 455 -4.34 -1.26 38.95
CA ARG A 455 -2.88 -1.20 38.74
C ARG A 455 -2.16 -0.87 40.05
N ALA A 456 -0.88 -1.24 40.12
CA ALA A 456 -0.02 -0.85 41.23
C ALA A 456 0.10 0.69 41.33
N PRO A 457 0.31 1.28 42.52
CA PRO A 457 0.66 2.69 42.64
C PRO A 457 1.85 3.08 41.75
N LYS A 458 1.89 4.33 41.26
CA LYS A 458 2.94 4.80 40.33
C LYS A 458 4.36 4.55 40.88
N TRP A 459 4.60 4.84 42.15
CA TRP A 459 5.90 4.60 42.78
C TRP A 459 6.34 3.13 42.67
N MET A 460 5.42 2.16 42.85
CA MET A 460 5.71 0.74 42.67
C MET A 460 5.98 0.37 41.21
N GLN A 461 5.28 1.01 40.26
CA GLN A 461 5.53 0.80 38.83
C GLN A 461 6.92 1.33 38.43
N GLU A 462 7.31 2.49 38.95
CA GLU A 462 8.59 3.17 38.68
C GLU A 462 9.79 2.38 39.24
N ILE A 463 9.65 1.78 40.42
CA ILE A 463 10.67 0.88 40.99
C ILE A 463 10.49 -0.60 40.59
N TYR A 464 9.56 -0.89 39.67
CA TYR A 464 9.34 -2.20 39.06
C TYR A 464 8.84 -3.31 39.99
N LEU A 465 8.10 -2.96 41.05
CA LEU A 465 7.41 -3.87 41.96
C LEU A 465 5.94 -4.14 41.55
N GLU A 466 5.54 -3.76 40.34
CA GLU A 466 4.18 -4.03 39.84
C GLU A 466 3.83 -5.53 39.85
N TRP A 467 4.83 -6.42 39.64
CA TRP A 467 4.63 -7.87 39.73
C TRP A 467 4.24 -8.31 41.15
N LEU A 468 4.82 -7.71 42.19
CA LEU A 468 4.55 -8.04 43.60
C LEU A 468 3.14 -7.59 43.98
N TYR A 469 2.75 -6.39 43.55
CA TYR A 469 1.40 -5.88 43.75
C TYR A 469 0.35 -6.79 43.11
N ARG A 470 0.62 -7.27 41.88
CA ARG A 470 -0.29 -8.22 41.21
C ARG A 470 -0.32 -9.58 41.92
N LEU A 471 0.81 -10.08 42.40
CA LEU A 471 0.87 -11.32 43.17
C LEU A 471 -0.03 -11.26 44.42
N ILE A 472 -0.05 -10.12 45.12
CA ILE A 472 -0.92 -9.92 46.28
C ILE A 472 -2.40 -9.96 45.90
N GLN A 473 -2.76 -9.41 44.73
CA GLN A 473 -4.15 -9.42 44.25
C GLN A 473 -4.63 -10.78 43.76
N ASP A 474 -3.75 -11.57 43.15
CA ASP A 474 -4.09 -12.87 42.55
C ASP A 474 -2.99 -13.92 42.80
N PRO A 475 -2.81 -14.34 44.07
CA PRO A 475 -1.70 -15.19 44.47
C PRO A 475 -1.80 -16.57 43.84
N LYS A 476 -3.01 -17.14 43.74
CA LYS A 476 -3.21 -18.50 43.20
C LYS A 476 -2.72 -18.62 41.75
N ARG A 477 -3.04 -17.64 40.89
CA ARG A 477 -2.64 -17.67 39.47
C ARG A 477 -1.18 -17.25 39.29
N LEU A 478 -0.73 -16.21 39.98
CA LEU A 478 0.56 -15.59 39.70
C LEU A 478 1.73 -16.24 40.44
N LEU A 479 1.50 -16.88 41.60
CA LEU A 479 2.57 -17.58 42.33
C LEU A 479 3.16 -18.71 41.48
N LYS A 480 2.31 -19.53 40.87
CA LYS A 480 2.72 -20.58 39.92
C LYS A 480 3.50 -19.98 38.75
N ARG A 481 2.97 -18.93 38.12
CA ARG A 481 3.62 -18.29 36.97
C ARG A 481 5.00 -17.71 37.33
N TYR A 482 5.14 -17.06 38.47
CA TYR A 482 6.40 -16.44 38.88
C TYR A 482 7.42 -17.45 39.38
N MET A 483 7.02 -18.43 40.19
CA MET A 483 7.94 -19.45 40.66
C MET A 483 8.52 -20.29 39.52
N PHE A 484 7.69 -20.73 38.57
CA PHE A 484 8.18 -21.57 37.47
C PHE A 484 8.83 -20.71 36.39
N SER A 485 8.10 -19.76 35.79
CA SER A 485 8.64 -19.05 34.62
C SER A 485 9.71 -18.01 34.96
N ASN A 486 9.66 -17.30 36.09
CA ASN A 486 10.71 -16.31 36.36
C ASN A 486 12.01 -16.98 36.84
N MET A 487 11.93 -18.07 37.61
CA MET A 487 13.13 -18.82 38.02
C MET A 487 13.78 -19.51 36.82
N GLU A 488 12.97 -20.15 35.97
CA GLU A 488 13.44 -20.74 34.71
C GLU A 488 14.07 -19.68 33.81
N PHE A 489 13.44 -18.50 33.68
CA PHE A 489 14.00 -17.40 32.91
C PHE A 489 15.37 -16.95 33.44
N ILE A 490 15.50 -16.77 34.76
CA ILE A 490 16.78 -16.38 35.37
C ILE A 490 17.83 -17.46 35.14
N TRP A 491 17.47 -18.73 35.35
CA TRP A 491 18.37 -19.86 35.14
C TRP A 491 18.86 -19.93 33.70
N LEU A 492 17.94 -19.89 32.71
CA LEU A 492 18.28 -19.94 31.28
C LEU A 492 19.17 -18.77 30.84
N ILE A 493 18.91 -17.56 31.35
CA ILE A 493 19.75 -16.39 31.03
C ILE A 493 21.14 -16.51 31.64
N LEU A 494 21.26 -17.05 32.86
CA LEU A 494 22.55 -17.26 33.53
C LEU A 494 23.37 -18.40 32.91
N THR A 495 22.72 -19.43 32.36
CA THR A 495 23.38 -20.56 31.69
C THR A 495 23.73 -20.29 30.22
N GLY A 496 23.50 -19.07 29.72
CA GLY A 496 24.00 -18.61 28.43
C GLY A 496 23.05 -18.79 27.23
N HIS A 497 21.74 -18.94 27.47
CA HIS A 497 20.73 -19.02 26.41
C HIS A 497 20.16 -17.66 25.92
#